data_AF-A0A2W1TJ97-F1
#
_entry.id   AF-A0A2W1TJ97-F1
#
_cell.length_a   1.000
_cell.length_b   1.000
_cell.length_c   1.000
_cell.angle_alpha   90.00
_cell.angle_beta   90.00
_cell.angle_gamma   90.00
#
_symmetry.space_group_name_H-M   'P 1'
#
loop_
_entity.id
_entity.type
_entity.pdbx_description
1 polymer ?
#
loop_
_entity_poly.entity_id
_entity_poly.type
_entity_poly.pdbx_seq_one_letter_code
_entity_poly.pdbx_strand_id
1 'polypeptide(L)'
;MSEAFPGATGRTAPGQPTPEERAATTPLGELLSEVSRDLSTLFRQEVALAKAELTDSAKKAGKGAGMFGGAGVAGLFALLFLTIAAWWGLGYLIGNAWSAVIIAVVYAIVAAVLASRGRKEIKQIDGAPQTVETVKEVPETLKPNTGRN
;
A
#
# COMPACT_ATOMS: atom_id res chain seq x y z
N MET A 1 -50.86 -28.00 -9.14
CA MET A 1 -51.48 -26.76 -9.67
C MET A 1 -50.37 -26.02 -10.39
N SER A 2 -50.30 -26.19 -11.71
CA SER A 2 -49.23 -25.67 -12.55
C SER A 2 -49.53 -24.20 -12.87
N GLU A 3 -48.77 -23.29 -12.27
CA GLU A 3 -48.74 -21.88 -12.68
C GLU A 3 -47.94 -21.80 -13.98
N ALA A 4 -48.66 -21.57 -15.08
CA ALA A 4 -48.10 -21.38 -16.40
C ALA A 4 -47.25 -20.10 -16.42
N PHE A 5 -45.98 -20.21 -16.78
CA PHE A 5 -45.12 -19.07 -17.03
C PHE A 5 -45.68 -18.26 -18.21
N PRO A 6 -46.07 -16.98 -18.01
CA PRO A 6 -46.49 -16.13 -19.11
C PRO A 6 -45.30 -15.91 -20.03
N GLY A 7 -45.41 -16.43 -21.26
CA GLY A 7 -44.42 -16.26 -22.30
C GLY A 7 -44.09 -14.78 -22.47
N ALA A 8 -42.82 -14.45 -22.24
CA ALA A 8 -42.25 -13.18 -22.65
C ALA A 8 -42.33 -13.11 -24.18
N THR A 9 -43.45 -12.59 -24.69
CA THR A 9 -43.59 -12.18 -26.08
C THR A 9 -42.63 -11.02 -26.31
N GLY A 10 -41.39 -11.36 -26.67
CA GLY A 10 -40.45 -10.44 -27.28
C GLY A 10 -41.07 -9.93 -28.56
N ARG A 11 -41.72 -8.76 -28.48
CA ARG A 11 -42.09 -7.98 -29.66
C ARG A 11 -40.78 -7.50 -30.29
N THR A 12 -40.15 -8.34 -31.11
CA THR A 12 -39.18 -7.88 -32.10
C THR A 12 -39.94 -6.93 -33.01
N ALA A 13 -39.65 -5.64 -32.89
CA ALA A 13 -40.18 -4.64 -33.80
C ALA A 13 -39.89 -5.10 -35.25
N PRO A 14 -40.89 -5.24 -36.11
CA PRO A 14 -40.68 -5.70 -37.48
C PRO A 14 -39.79 -4.68 -38.20
N GLY A 15 -38.62 -5.13 -38.64
CA GLY A 15 -37.67 -4.32 -39.42
C GLY A 15 -36.31 -4.04 -38.77
N GLN A 16 -36.00 -4.55 -37.56
CA GLN A 16 -34.61 -4.53 -37.10
C GLN A 16 -33.86 -5.78 -37.58
N PRO A 17 -32.80 -5.63 -38.40
CA PRO A 17 -31.98 -6.76 -38.81
C PRO A 17 -31.41 -7.45 -37.57
N THR A 18 -31.43 -8.78 -37.61
CA THR A 18 -30.86 -9.65 -36.55
C THR A 18 -29.37 -9.35 -36.38
N PRO A 19 -28.74 -9.66 -35.22
CA PRO A 19 -27.31 -9.42 -35.02
C PRO A 19 -26.43 -10.04 -36.12
N GLU A 20 -26.84 -11.20 -36.62
CA GLU A 20 -26.19 -11.90 -37.74
C GLU A 20 -26.37 -11.17 -39.07
N GLU A 21 -27.55 -10.61 -39.32
CA GLU A 21 -27.89 -9.86 -40.53
C GLU A 21 -27.27 -8.45 -40.54
N ARG A 22 -27.09 -7.83 -39.37
CA ARG A 22 -26.23 -6.64 -39.20
C ARG A 22 -24.78 -6.98 -39.45
N ALA A 23 -24.24 -8.03 -38.85
CA ALA A 23 -22.86 -8.44 -39.10
C ALA A 23 -22.59 -8.77 -40.58
N ALA A 24 -23.57 -9.29 -41.31
CA ALA A 24 -23.49 -9.55 -42.74
C ALA A 24 -23.57 -8.28 -43.63
N THR A 25 -24.15 -7.19 -43.13
CA THR A 25 -24.34 -5.93 -43.86
C THR A 25 -23.44 -4.79 -43.40
N THR A 26 -22.86 -4.91 -42.20
CA THR A 26 -21.92 -3.96 -41.61
C THR A 26 -20.53 -4.15 -42.24
N PRO A 27 -19.90 -3.08 -42.75
CA PRO A 27 -18.54 -3.14 -43.27
C PRO A 27 -17.55 -3.67 -42.22
N LEU A 28 -16.60 -4.52 -42.66
CA LEU A 28 -15.60 -5.13 -41.78
C LEU A 28 -14.82 -4.11 -40.92
N GLY A 29 -14.59 -2.90 -41.46
CA GLY A 29 -13.93 -1.81 -40.74
C GLY A 29 -14.74 -1.23 -39.59
N GLU A 30 -16.07 -1.30 -39.65
CA GLU A 30 -16.97 -0.84 -38.58
C GLU A 30 -17.03 -1.88 -37.45
N LEU A 31 -17.03 -3.18 -37.76
CA LEU A 31 -16.91 -4.26 -36.76
C LEU A 31 -15.56 -4.22 -36.01
N LEU A 32 -14.45 -3.99 -36.73
CA LEU A 32 -13.13 -3.80 -36.11
C LEU A 32 -13.06 -2.55 -35.22
N SER A 33 -13.74 -1.47 -35.64
CA SER A 33 -13.85 -0.24 -34.85
C SER A 33 -14.64 -0.48 -33.56
N GLU A 34 -15.75 -1.22 -33.62
CA GLU A 34 -16.54 -1.58 -32.44
C GLU A 34 -15.75 -2.46 -31.47
N VAL A 35 -15.10 -3.53 -31.95
CA VAL A 35 -14.28 -4.41 -31.09
C VAL A 35 -13.13 -3.62 -30.45
N SER A 36 -12.45 -2.75 -31.21
CA SER A 36 -11.40 -1.88 -30.68
C SER A 36 -11.92 -0.94 -29.59
N ARG A 37 -13.12 -0.39 -29.77
CA ARG A 37 -13.79 0.46 -28.78
C ARG A 37 -14.17 -0.30 -27.52
N ASP A 38 -14.64 -1.54 -27.66
CA ASP A 38 -15.02 -2.40 -26.53
C ASP A 38 -13.79 -2.84 -25.74
N LEU A 39 -12.69 -3.21 -26.41
CA LEU A 39 -11.41 -3.50 -25.77
C LEU A 39 -10.84 -2.26 -25.05
N SER A 40 -10.91 -1.08 -25.66
CA SER A 40 -10.50 0.17 -25.02
C SER A 40 -11.35 0.47 -23.78
N THR A 41 -12.64 0.14 -23.83
CA THR A 41 -13.58 0.30 -22.72
C THR A 41 -13.25 -0.64 -21.57
N LEU A 42 -13.01 -1.93 -21.84
CA LEU A 42 -12.58 -2.91 -20.84
C LEU A 42 -11.26 -2.50 -20.18
N PHE A 43 -10.27 -2.09 -20.99
CA PHE A 43 -8.98 -1.65 -20.45
C PHE A 43 -9.12 -0.45 -19.51
N ARG A 44 -9.94 0.55 -19.89
CA ARG A 44 -10.24 1.70 -19.02
C ARG A 44 -10.96 1.28 -17.74
N GLN A 45 -11.84 0.29 -17.79
CA GLN A 45 -12.53 -0.24 -16.63
C GLN A 45 -11.57 -0.96 -15.68
N GLU A 46 -10.67 -1.79 -16.19
CA GLU A 46 -9.67 -2.49 -15.39
C GLU A 46 -8.74 -1.49 -14.68
N VAL A 47 -8.29 -0.45 -15.40
CA VAL A 47 -7.51 0.65 -14.81
C VAL A 47 -8.32 1.41 -13.76
N ALA A 48 -9.60 1.68 -14.01
CA ALA A 48 -10.47 2.36 -13.05
C ALA A 48 -10.68 1.52 -11.78
N LEU A 49 -10.85 0.20 -11.93
CA LEU A 49 -11.00 -0.74 -10.83
C LEU A 49 -9.71 -0.83 -10.01
N ALA A 50 -8.56 -1.05 -10.67
CA ALA A 50 -7.26 -1.07 -10.02
C ALA A 50 -6.99 0.25 -9.27
N LYS A 51 -7.34 1.40 -9.86
CA LYS A 51 -7.24 2.70 -9.19
C LYS A 51 -8.15 2.78 -7.96
N ALA A 52 -9.37 2.26 -8.04
CA ALA A 52 -10.30 2.24 -6.91
C ALA A 52 -9.77 1.37 -5.77
N GLU A 53 -9.27 0.17 -6.07
CA GLU A 53 -8.70 -0.76 -5.10
C GLU A 53 -7.42 -0.21 -4.46
N LEU A 54 -6.53 0.38 -5.26
CA LEU A 54 -5.35 1.07 -4.75
C LEU A 54 -5.72 2.25 -3.83
N THR A 55 -6.75 3.02 -4.19
CA THR A 55 -7.22 4.14 -3.38
C THR A 55 -7.81 3.67 -2.05
N ASP A 56 -8.63 2.61 -2.07
CA ASP A 56 -9.20 2.04 -0.85
C ASP A 56 -8.13 1.44 0.05
N SER A 57 -7.17 0.72 -0.53
CA SER A 57 -5.98 0.20 0.15
C SER A 57 -5.16 1.33 0.77
N ALA A 58 -4.90 2.41 0.03
CA ALA A 58 -4.19 3.59 0.53
C ALA A 58 -4.93 4.28 1.66
N LYS A 59 -6.26 4.40 1.61
CA LYS A 59 -7.07 4.95 2.70
C LYS A 59 -6.99 4.09 3.95
N LYS A 60 -7.11 2.77 3.82
CA LYS A 60 -7.00 1.82 4.94
C LYS A 60 -5.60 1.87 5.56
N ALA A 61 -4.55 1.83 4.74
CA ALA A 61 -3.17 1.96 5.18
C ALA A 61 -2.93 3.32 5.85
N GLY A 62 -3.42 4.41 5.27
CA GLY A 62 -3.32 5.77 5.83
C GLY A 62 -4.04 5.92 7.16
N LYS A 63 -5.24 5.36 7.31
CA LYS A 63 -5.95 5.30 8.60
C LYS A 63 -5.16 4.50 9.62
N GLY A 64 -4.66 3.33 9.25
CA GLY A 64 -3.83 2.49 10.11
C GLY A 64 -2.57 3.23 10.58
N ALA A 65 -1.83 3.83 9.65
CA ALA A 65 -0.65 4.63 9.95
C ALA A 65 -0.97 5.84 10.84
N GLY A 66 -2.08 6.52 10.59
CA GLY A 66 -2.56 7.62 11.43
C GLY A 66 -2.92 7.17 12.85
N MET A 67 -3.60 6.03 12.99
CA MET A 67 -3.92 5.44 14.30
C MET A 67 -2.66 5.02 15.05
N PHE A 68 -1.69 4.37 14.39
CA PHE A 68 -0.41 4.02 14.98
C PHE A 68 0.42 5.25 15.36
N GLY A 69 0.42 6.29 14.53
CA GLY A 69 1.06 7.57 14.84
C GLY A 69 0.44 8.22 16.07
N GLY A 70 -0.88 8.32 16.12
CA GLY A 70 -1.61 8.83 17.28
C GLY A 70 -1.38 7.99 18.55
N ALA A 71 -1.40 6.66 18.43
CA ALA A 71 -1.08 5.75 19.53
C ALA A 71 0.36 5.91 20.03
N GLY A 72 1.33 6.15 19.13
CA GLY A 72 2.71 6.45 19.47
C GLY A 72 2.84 7.73 20.30
N VAL A 73 2.19 8.82 19.88
CA VAL A 73 2.18 10.09 20.62
C VAL A 73 1.47 9.94 21.97
N ALA A 74 0.29 9.33 21.99
CA ALA A 74 -0.46 9.10 23.22
C ALA A 74 0.31 8.19 24.20
N GLY A 75 0.95 7.13 23.68
CA GLY A 75 1.81 6.24 24.45
C GLY A 75 3.03 6.96 25.03
N LEU A 76 3.65 7.89 24.29
CA LEU A 76 4.75 8.71 24.80
C LEU A 76 4.29 9.58 25.98
N PHE A 77 3.15 10.27 25.86
CA PHE A 77 2.60 11.07 26.95
C PHE A 77 2.18 10.21 28.15
N ALA A 78 1.56 9.06 27.92
CA ALA A 78 1.21 8.12 28.98
C ALA A 78 2.46 7.68 29.75
N LEU A 79 3.52 7.28 29.05
CA LEU A 79 4.79 6.88 29.66
C LEU A 79 5.45 8.04 30.43
N LEU A 80 5.40 9.27 29.90
CA LEU A 80 5.89 10.47 30.59
C LEU A 80 5.15 10.69 31.91
N PHE A 81 3.82 10.70 31.90
CA PHE A 81 3.03 10.91 33.11
C PHE A 81 3.18 9.76 34.12
N LEU A 82 3.27 8.51 33.65
CA LEU A 82 3.58 7.37 34.52
C LEU A 82 4.95 7.51 35.17
N THR A 83 5.95 8.02 34.45
CA THR A 83 7.29 8.26 35.00
C THR A 83 7.27 9.32 36.08
N ILE A 84 6.56 10.44 35.85
CA ILE A 84 6.39 11.50 36.86
C ILE A 84 5.65 10.96 38.09
N ALA A 85 4.57 10.21 37.87
CA ALA A 85 3.80 9.61 38.96
C ALA A 85 4.64 8.59 39.75
N ALA A 86 5.41 7.74 39.09
CA ALA A 86 6.31 6.80 39.74
C ALA A 86 7.42 7.52 40.52
N TRP A 87 7.98 8.59 39.94
CA TRP A 87 8.98 9.40 40.63
C TRP A 87 8.42 9.99 41.92
N TRP A 88 7.29 10.69 41.85
CA TRP A 88 6.63 11.27 43.03
C TRP A 88 6.20 10.21 44.03
N GLY A 89 5.63 9.09 43.55
CA GLY A 89 5.21 7.96 44.37
C GLY A 89 6.35 7.37 45.19
N LEU A 90 7.49 7.04 44.55
CA LEU A 90 8.70 6.63 45.28
C LEU A 90 9.27 7.75 46.14
N GLY A 91 9.14 8.99 45.69
CA GLY A 91 9.57 10.18 46.41
C GLY A 91 9.00 10.26 47.82
N TYR A 92 7.74 9.86 48.02
CA TYR A 92 7.11 9.79 49.34
C TYR A 92 7.67 8.70 50.25
N LEU A 93 8.29 7.66 49.70
CA LEU A 93 8.83 6.53 50.46
C LEU A 93 10.31 6.70 50.80
N ILE A 94 11.11 7.20 49.85
CA ILE A 94 12.58 7.21 49.93
C ILE A 94 13.22 8.57 49.59
N GLY A 95 12.41 9.59 49.29
CA GLY A 95 12.86 10.92 48.89
C GLY A 95 13.04 11.07 47.37
N ASN A 96 12.76 12.28 46.86
CA ASN A 96 12.75 12.58 45.43
C ASN A 96 14.11 12.36 44.74
N ALA A 97 15.22 12.57 45.45
CA ALA A 97 16.56 12.36 44.88
C ALA A 97 16.84 10.88 44.60
N TRP A 98 16.54 9.98 45.54
CA TRP A 98 16.74 8.54 45.36
C TRP A 98 15.74 7.92 44.40
N SER A 99 14.52 8.44 44.38
CA SER A 99 13.52 8.10 43.36
C SER A 99 14.03 8.37 41.94
N ALA A 100 14.63 9.55 41.72
CA ALA A 100 15.24 9.92 40.45
C ALA A 100 16.28 8.90 39.97
N VAL A 101 17.17 8.47 40.87
CA VAL A 101 18.23 7.52 40.58
C VAL A 101 17.65 6.16 40.17
N ILE A 102 16.63 5.67 40.88
CA ILE A 102 15.98 4.40 40.55
C ILE A 102 15.32 4.47 39.17
N ILE A 103 14.54 5.52 38.91
CA ILE A 103 13.90 5.70 37.59
C ILE A 103 14.95 5.79 36.48
N ALA A 104 16.07 6.51 36.71
CA ALA A 104 17.17 6.60 35.76
C ALA A 104 17.82 5.24 35.47
N VAL A 105 18.03 4.40 36.50
CA VAL A 105 18.57 3.04 36.34
C VAL A 105 17.60 2.16 35.55
N VAL A 106 16.29 2.23 35.82
CA VAL A 106 15.27 1.50 35.06
C VAL A 106 15.33 1.88 33.58
N TYR A 107 15.36 3.17 33.26
CA TYR A 107 15.48 3.65 31.88
C TYR A 107 16.81 3.25 31.23
N ALA A 108 17.92 3.25 31.96
CA ALA A 108 19.21 2.80 31.47
C ALA A 108 19.18 1.32 31.08
N ILE A 109 18.54 0.46 31.88
CA ILE A 109 18.34 -0.96 31.57
C ILE A 109 17.48 -1.12 30.31
N VAL A 110 16.36 -0.42 30.23
CA VAL A 110 15.49 -0.45 29.04
C VAL A 110 16.27 -0.01 27.79
N ALA A 111 17.02 1.08 27.87
CA ALA A 111 17.84 1.58 26.77
C ALA A 111 18.93 0.58 26.36
N ALA A 112 19.62 -0.04 27.32
CA ALA A 112 20.64 -1.05 27.04
C ALA A 112 20.05 -2.27 26.32
N VAL A 113 18.87 -2.73 26.75
CA VAL A 113 18.15 -3.85 26.11
C VAL A 113 17.71 -3.48 24.69
N LEU A 114 17.09 -2.31 24.50
CA LEU A 114 16.64 -1.85 23.19
C LEU A 114 17.82 -1.64 22.24
N ALA A 115 18.89 -0.99 22.68
CA ALA A 115 20.10 -0.81 21.88
C ALA A 115 20.75 -2.15 21.51
N SER A 116 20.74 -3.12 22.43
CA SER A 116 21.29 -4.46 22.16
C SER A 116 20.45 -5.23 21.15
N ARG A 117 19.12 -5.17 21.23
CA ARG A 117 18.21 -5.78 20.24
C ARG A 117 18.30 -5.07 18.90
N GLY A 118 18.23 -3.75 18.87
CA GLY A 118 18.36 -2.97 17.64
C GLY A 118 19.68 -3.24 16.92
N ARG A 119 20.80 -3.35 17.65
CA ARG A 119 22.08 -3.76 17.06
C ARG A 119 22.05 -5.17 16.47
N LYS A 120 21.32 -6.12 17.07
CA LYS A 120 21.17 -7.48 16.53
C LYS A 120 20.33 -7.48 15.26
N GLU A 121 19.20 -6.79 15.26
CA GLU A 121 18.34 -6.66 14.09
C GLU A 121 19.11 -6.01 12.92
N ILE A 122 19.83 -4.89 13.16
CA ILE A 122 20.64 -4.24 12.13
C ILE A 122 21.75 -5.17 11.61
N LYS A 123 22.39 -5.95 12.48
CA LYS A 123 23.42 -6.93 12.07
C LYS A 123 22.85 -8.14 11.33
N GLN A 124 21.59 -8.49 11.57
CA GLN A 124 20.89 -9.56 10.86
C GLN A 124 20.35 -9.10 9.49
N ILE A 125 20.35 -7.80 9.22
CA ILE A 125 20.25 -7.27 7.87
C ILE A 125 21.62 -7.49 7.19
N ASP A 126 22.01 -8.76 7.01
CA ASP A 126 23.06 -9.17 6.10
C ASP A 126 22.56 -8.85 4.68
N GLY A 127 23.12 -7.79 4.08
CA GLY A 127 22.77 -7.37 2.73
C GLY A 127 22.04 -6.03 2.62
N ALA A 128 22.54 -4.97 3.29
CA ALA A 128 22.52 -3.69 2.59
C ALA A 128 23.30 -3.90 1.30
N PRO A 129 22.65 -3.90 0.12
CA PRO A 129 23.27 -4.45 -1.06
C PRO A 129 24.48 -3.59 -1.43
N GLN A 130 25.60 -4.25 -1.70
CA GLN A 130 26.78 -3.65 -2.35
C GLN A 130 26.46 -3.13 -3.77
N THR A 131 25.19 -2.90 -4.13
CA THR A 131 24.77 -2.30 -5.40
C THR A 131 25.16 -0.83 -5.52
N VAL A 132 25.56 -0.15 -4.45
CA VAL A 132 26.23 1.16 -4.59
C VAL A 132 27.62 1.05 -5.22
N GLU A 133 28.22 -0.14 -5.24
CA GLU A 133 29.50 -0.42 -5.88
C GLU A 133 29.30 -0.90 -7.34
N THR A 134 28.28 -1.73 -7.60
CA THR A 134 27.94 -2.18 -8.96
C THR A 134 27.38 -1.07 -9.86
N VAL A 135 26.73 -0.03 -9.33
CA VAL A 135 26.29 1.14 -10.14
C VAL A 135 27.47 2.04 -10.55
N LYS A 136 28.65 1.89 -9.94
CA LYS A 136 29.87 2.60 -10.36
C LYS A 136 30.68 1.87 -11.43
N GLU A 137 30.41 0.59 -11.68
CA GLU A 137 30.96 -0.16 -12.82
C GLU A 137 29.98 -0.16 -13.99
N VAL A 138 29.65 1.02 -14.52
CA VAL A 138 29.17 1.10 -15.91
C VAL A 138 30.42 0.97 -16.79
N PRO A 139 30.60 -0.13 -17.53
CA PRO A 139 31.77 -0.27 -18.39
C PRO A 139 31.75 0.80 -19.49
N GLU A 140 32.93 1.34 -19.80
CA GLU A 140 33.22 2.27 -20.92
C GLU A 140 32.81 1.73 -22.32
N THR A 141 32.20 0.54 -22.39
CA THR A 141 31.75 -0.13 -23.61
C THR A 141 30.44 0.42 -24.18
N LEU A 142 29.77 1.36 -23.49
CA LEU A 142 28.68 2.16 -24.07
C LEU A 142 29.18 3.48 -24.67
N LYS A 143 30.35 3.47 -25.32
CA LYS A 143 30.67 4.46 -26.35
C LYS A 143 29.96 4.03 -27.64
N PRO A 144 28.83 4.64 -28.04
CA PRO A 144 28.36 4.52 -29.40
C PRO A 144 29.46 5.05 -30.31
N ASN A 145 30.03 4.14 -31.11
CA ASN A 145 30.88 4.52 -32.23
C ASN A 145 30.00 5.22 -33.26
N THR A 146 29.74 6.51 -33.04
CA THR A 146 29.29 7.41 -34.08
C THR A 146 30.49 7.63 -35.00
N GLY A 147 30.75 6.64 -35.84
CA GLY A 147 31.65 6.75 -36.97
C GLY A 147 31.12 7.84 -37.89
N ARG A 148 31.82 8.98 -37.88
CA ARG A 148 31.93 9.84 -39.06
C ARG A 148 32.50 8.99 -40.19
N ASN A 149 31.90 9.08 -41.37
CA ASN A 149 32.54 9.37 -42.66
C ASN A 149 31.46 9.43 -43.74
#